data_AF-A0A257XT61-F1
#
_entry.id   AF-A0A257XT61-F1
#
_cell.length_a   1.000
_cell.length_b   1.000
_cell.length_c   1.000
_cell.angle_alpha   90.00
_cell.angle_beta   90.00
_cell.angle_gamma   90.00
#
_symmetry.space_group_name_H-M   'P 1'
#
loop_
_entity.id
_entity.type
_entity.pdbx_description
1 polymer ?
#
loop_
_entity_poly.entity_id
_entity_poly.type
_entity_poly.pdbx_seq_one_letter_code
_entity_poly.pdbx_strand_id
1 'polypeptide(L)'
;MHSPDTIYGTTIVSVRKGNTVSIAGDGQVTLGQTVLKSNARKVRRLGKGDVIGGFAGATADAFTLFERLEAKLEQYPGQLQRAAVELAKDWRTDRYLRRLEAMMIVADAQVSLVLTGTGDVLEPEAGVAGIGSGGSFALAAARALLDREENPEVIVRRAIEIAADICVYTNRNIVVETIGS
;
A
#
# COMPACT_ATOMS: atom_id res chain seq x y z
N MET A 1 19.75 12.16 -10.55
CA MET A 1 19.05 13.35 -11.08
C MET A 1 17.57 13.03 -11.17
N HIS A 2 16.69 13.92 -10.73
CA HIS A 2 15.24 13.76 -10.92
C HIS A 2 14.91 13.95 -12.40
N SER A 3 14.28 12.97 -13.02
CA SER A 3 13.79 13.13 -14.39
C SER A 3 12.50 13.96 -14.36
N PRO A 4 12.35 14.95 -15.25
CA PRO A 4 11.18 15.83 -15.27
C PRO A 4 9.86 15.06 -15.49
N ASP A 5 9.93 13.90 -16.14
CA ASP A 5 8.78 13.08 -16.51
C ASP A 5 8.46 11.97 -15.49
N THR A 6 9.24 11.82 -14.42
CA THR A 6 8.99 10.78 -13.40
C THR A 6 7.83 11.20 -12.51
N ILE A 7 6.85 10.30 -12.37
CA ILE A 7 5.77 10.43 -11.39
C ILE A 7 6.23 9.80 -10.08
N TYR A 8 6.31 10.62 -9.04
CA TYR A 8 6.48 10.18 -7.66
C TYR A 8 5.09 9.98 -7.05
N GLY A 9 4.86 8.75 -6.59
CA GLY A 9 3.60 8.33 -6.00
C GLY A 9 3.53 8.58 -4.50
N THR A 10 2.34 8.32 -3.96
CA THR A 10 2.07 8.37 -2.53
C THR A 10 2.91 7.36 -1.76
N THR A 11 3.17 7.66 -0.51
CA THR A 11 3.71 6.76 0.49
C THR A 11 2.59 5.98 1.14
N ILE A 12 2.70 4.65 1.16
CA ILE A 12 1.76 3.76 1.83
C ILE A 12 2.52 2.96 2.90
N VAL A 13 1.92 2.79 4.07
CA VAL A 13 2.45 1.97 5.16
C VAL A 13 1.35 1.10 5.73
N SER A 14 1.69 -0.13 6.10
CA SER A 14 0.80 -1.11 6.73
C SER A 14 1.42 -1.61 8.03
N VAL A 15 0.60 -1.74 9.07
CA VAL A 15 0.99 -2.30 10.37
C VAL A 15 -0.09 -3.26 10.84
N ARG A 16 0.32 -4.48 11.16
CA ARG A 16 -0.50 -5.51 11.80
C ARG A 16 -0.11 -5.66 13.27
N LYS A 17 -1.13 -5.67 14.12
CA LYS A 17 -1.07 -5.96 15.56
C LYS A 17 -2.10 -7.03 15.88
N GLY A 18 -1.64 -8.28 16.01
CA GLY A 18 -2.54 -9.43 16.15
C GLY A 18 -3.53 -9.53 14.99
N ASN A 19 -4.82 -9.45 15.31
CA ASN A 19 -5.91 -9.55 14.33
C ASN A 19 -6.37 -8.19 13.80
N THR A 20 -5.74 -7.10 14.23
CA THR A 20 -6.03 -5.73 13.79
C THR A 20 -4.95 -5.25 12.84
N VAL A 21 -5.34 -4.69 11.70
CA VAL A 21 -4.41 -4.16 10.70
C VAL A 21 -4.90 -2.82 10.21
N SER A 22 -3.96 -1.89 10.08
CA SER A 22 -4.20 -0.56 9.50
C SER A 22 -3.28 -0.36 8.31
N ILE A 23 -3.80 0.25 7.26
CA ILE A 23 -3.04 0.77 6.12
C ILE A 23 -3.28 2.27 6.05
N ALA A 24 -2.19 3.04 6.01
CA ALA A 24 -2.24 4.47 5.76
C ALA A 24 -1.56 4.83 4.45
N GLY A 25 -2.02 5.92 3.85
CA GLY A 25 -1.38 6.53 2.70
C GLY A 25 -1.51 8.04 2.73
N ASP A 26 -0.47 8.74 2.26
CA ASP A 26 -0.56 10.17 2.02
C ASP A 26 -1.25 10.47 0.67
N GLY A 27 -1.46 11.75 0.38
CA GLY A 27 -2.18 12.19 -0.80
C GLY A 27 -1.34 12.80 -1.91
N GLN A 28 -0.01 12.90 -1.75
CA GLN A 28 0.84 13.61 -2.70
C GLN A 28 1.08 12.80 -3.98
N VAL A 29 0.89 13.45 -5.12
CA VAL A 29 1.32 12.99 -6.44
C VAL A 29 2.16 14.11 -7.05
N THR A 30 3.41 13.79 -7.37
CA THR A 30 4.38 14.78 -7.88
C THR A 30 4.88 14.33 -9.26
N LEU A 31 4.93 15.24 -10.22
CA LEU A 31 5.56 15.03 -11.52
C LEU A 31 6.85 15.85 -11.57
N GLY A 32 7.99 15.16 -11.60
CA GLY A 32 9.30 15.79 -11.49
C GLY A 32 9.44 16.55 -10.16
N GLN A 33 9.28 17.87 -10.20
CA GLN A 33 9.37 18.79 -9.06
C GLN A 33 8.04 19.50 -8.74
N THR A 34 6.98 19.19 -9.48
CA THR A 34 5.68 19.88 -9.38
C THR A 34 4.65 18.97 -8.71
N VAL A 35 4.04 19.44 -7.62
CA VAL A 35 2.91 18.75 -6.99
C VAL A 35 1.68 18.88 -7.89
N LEU A 36 1.22 17.76 -8.46
CA LEU A 36 0.03 17.71 -9.31
C LEU A 36 -1.26 17.60 -8.49
N LYS A 37 -1.21 16.84 -7.40
CA LYS A 37 -2.35 16.61 -6.51
C LYS A 37 -1.84 16.34 -5.10
N SER A 38 -2.51 16.92 -4.10
CA SER A 38 -2.12 16.78 -2.69
C SER A 38 -3.02 15.82 -1.91
N ASN A 39 -4.18 15.42 -2.45
CA ASN A 39 -5.21 14.65 -1.75
C ASN A 39 -5.64 13.38 -2.52
N ALA A 40 -4.70 12.71 -3.20
CA ALA A 40 -4.97 11.40 -3.77
C ALA A 40 -5.40 10.41 -2.67
N ARG A 41 -6.31 9.50 -3.01
CA ARG A 41 -6.74 8.43 -2.11
C ARG A 41 -6.40 7.10 -2.75
N LYS A 42 -5.30 6.49 -2.32
CA LYS A 42 -4.82 5.19 -2.83
C LYS A 42 -4.92 4.06 -1.82
N VAL A 43 -5.50 4.35 -0.66
CA VAL A 43 -5.93 3.36 0.32
C VAL A 43 -7.43 3.21 0.22
N ARG A 44 -7.93 1.97 0.20
CA ARG A 44 -9.35 1.66 0.13
C ARG A 44 -9.66 0.31 0.75
N ARG A 45 -10.94 0.09 1.06
CA ARG A 45 -11.51 -1.24 1.30
C ARG A 45 -11.82 -1.93 -0.02
N LEU A 46 -11.76 -3.27 -0.01
CA LEU A 46 -11.99 -4.17 -1.13
C LEU A 46 -12.94 -5.29 -0.71
N GLY A 47 -13.48 -6.01 -1.69
CA GLY A 47 -14.35 -7.16 -1.44
C GLY A 47 -15.63 -6.73 -0.71
N LYS A 48 -15.96 -7.40 0.40
CA LYS A 48 -17.13 -7.05 1.22
C LYS A 48 -16.80 -6.03 2.31
N GLY A 49 -15.63 -5.37 2.20
CA GLY A 49 -15.08 -4.49 3.24
C GLY A 49 -14.20 -5.21 4.27
N ASP A 50 -13.92 -6.49 4.02
CA ASP A 50 -13.11 -7.41 4.83
C ASP A 50 -11.63 -7.42 4.43
N VAL A 51 -11.28 -6.79 3.30
CA VAL A 51 -9.91 -6.59 2.84
C VAL A 51 -9.64 -5.10 2.72
N ILE A 52 -8.46 -4.65 3.13
CA ILE A 52 -7.95 -3.30 2.87
C ILE A 52 -6.72 -3.37 1.98
N GLY A 53 -6.53 -2.35 1.14
CA GLY A 53 -5.40 -2.29 0.23
C GLY A 53 -4.90 -0.88 0.00
N GLY A 54 -3.60 -0.76 -0.25
CA GLY A 54 -2.91 0.47 -0.58
C GLY A 54 -1.95 0.27 -1.77
N PHE A 55 -1.88 1.25 -2.65
CA PHE A 55 -1.12 1.14 -3.90
C PHE A 55 -0.13 2.30 -4.10
N ALA A 56 1.11 1.98 -4.46
CA ALA A 56 2.12 2.94 -4.88
C ALA A 56 2.46 2.75 -6.36
N GLY A 57 2.05 3.73 -7.18
CA GLY A 57 2.22 3.72 -8.64
C GLY A 57 1.24 4.69 -9.31
N ALA A 58 1.04 4.57 -10.63
CA ALA A 58 0.08 5.42 -11.32
C ALA A 58 -1.37 5.09 -10.94
N THR A 59 -2.24 6.10 -10.92
CA THR A 59 -3.64 5.93 -10.48
C THR A 59 -4.42 4.95 -11.37
N ALA A 60 -4.17 4.94 -12.69
CA ALA A 60 -4.82 4.02 -13.62
C ALA A 60 -4.49 2.55 -13.31
N ASP A 61 -3.21 2.25 -13.07
CA ASP A 61 -2.74 0.92 -12.71
C ASP A 61 -3.38 0.44 -11.40
N ALA A 62 -3.51 1.35 -10.43
CA ALA A 62 -4.17 1.06 -9.16
C ALA A 62 -5.59 0.55 -9.39
N PHE A 63 -6.40 1.26 -10.20
CA PHE A 63 -7.76 0.85 -10.51
C PHE A 63 -7.80 -0.55 -11.13
N THR A 64 -7.00 -0.79 -12.17
CA THR A 64 -6.97 -2.11 -12.85
C THR A 64 -6.57 -3.24 -11.91
N LEU A 65 -5.56 -3.05 -11.06
CA LEU A 65 -5.09 -4.10 -10.17
C LEU A 65 -6.05 -4.40 -9.02
N PHE A 66 -6.70 -3.36 -8.48
CA PHE A 66 -7.74 -3.56 -7.46
C PHE A 66 -8.98 -4.25 -8.04
N GLU A 67 -9.45 -3.86 -9.23
CA GLU A 67 -10.58 -4.54 -9.90
C GLU A 67 -10.27 -6.02 -10.16
N ARG A 68 -9.05 -6.33 -10.63
CA ARG A 68 -8.63 -7.73 -10.80
C ARG A 68 -8.53 -8.47 -9.48
N LEU A 69 -8.04 -7.83 -8.42
CA LEU A 69 -8.00 -8.44 -7.09
C LEU A 69 -9.42 -8.73 -6.57
N GLU A 70 -10.36 -7.81 -6.73
CA GLU A 70 -11.76 -8.00 -6.35
C GLU A 70 -12.38 -9.20 -7.06
N ALA A 71 -12.15 -9.34 -8.37
CA ALA A 71 -12.59 -10.53 -9.11
C ALA A 71 -11.99 -11.84 -8.55
N LYS A 72 -10.72 -11.83 -8.11
CA LYS A 72 -10.10 -13.00 -7.46
C LYS A 72 -10.67 -13.25 -6.05
N LEU A 73 -11.00 -12.20 -5.30
CA LEU A 73 -11.64 -12.33 -3.99
C LEU A 73 -13.05 -12.90 -4.09
N GLU A 74 -13.80 -12.55 -5.15
CA GLU A 74 -15.10 -13.17 -5.45
C GLU A 74 -14.96 -14.65 -5.82
N GLN A 75 -13.93 -14.99 -6.59
CA GLN A 75 -13.64 -16.38 -6.99
C GLN A 75 -13.15 -17.24 -5.82
N TYR A 76 -12.42 -16.64 -4.86
CA TYR A 76 -11.84 -17.31 -3.70
C TYR A 76 -12.23 -16.61 -2.38
N PRO A 77 -13.50 -16.68 -1.97
CA PRO A 77 -13.97 -15.98 -0.77
C PRO A 77 -13.19 -16.37 0.48
N GLY A 78 -12.76 -15.37 1.26
CA GLY A 78 -12.01 -15.55 2.51
C GLY A 78 -10.58 -16.09 2.33
N GLN A 79 -10.04 -16.13 1.11
CA GLN A 79 -8.69 -16.65 0.84
C GLN A 79 -7.81 -15.56 0.19
N LEU A 80 -7.49 -14.50 0.93
CA LEU A 80 -6.69 -13.38 0.41
C LEU A 80 -5.35 -13.84 -0.18
N GLN A 81 -4.64 -14.74 0.52
CA GLN A 81 -3.37 -15.26 0.02
C GLN A 81 -3.49 -15.96 -1.32
N ARG A 82 -4.55 -16.76 -1.52
CA ARG A 82 -4.81 -17.42 -2.80
C ARG A 82 -5.17 -16.39 -3.88
N ALA A 83 -6.06 -15.45 -3.57
CA ALA A 83 -6.43 -14.39 -4.50
C ALA A 83 -5.23 -13.55 -4.94
N ALA A 84 -4.33 -13.21 -4.02
CA ALA A 84 -3.09 -12.48 -4.28
C ALA A 84 -2.12 -13.27 -5.17
N VAL A 85 -1.95 -14.58 -4.92
CA VAL A 85 -1.10 -15.45 -5.75
C VAL A 85 -1.66 -15.58 -7.17
N GLU A 86 -2.97 -15.75 -7.33
CA GLU A 86 -3.59 -15.82 -8.65
C GLU A 86 -3.51 -14.48 -9.39
N LEU A 87 -3.66 -13.35 -8.69
CA LEU A 87 -3.41 -12.03 -9.27
C LEU A 87 -1.95 -11.87 -9.71
N ALA A 88 -0.98 -12.30 -8.90
CA ALA A 88 0.43 -12.18 -9.23
C ALA A 88 0.82 -13.00 -10.48
N LYS A 89 0.21 -14.18 -10.66
CA LYS A 89 0.34 -14.97 -11.91
C LYS A 89 -0.21 -14.21 -13.12
N ASP A 90 -1.40 -13.62 -13.00
CA ASP A 90 -2.00 -12.82 -14.07
C ASP A 90 -1.15 -11.57 -14.37
N TRP A 91 -0.63 -10.90 -13.34
CA TRP A 91 0.23 -9.73 -13.47
C TRP A 91 1.49 -10.06 -14.26
N ARG A 92 2.16 -11.17 -13.96
CA ARG A 92 3.40 -11.60 -14.63
C ARG A 92 3.20 -11.99 -16.09
N THR A 93 2.04 -12.55 -16.43
CA THR A 93 1.74 -13.05 -17.78
C THR A 93 1.17 -11.97 -18.70
N ASP A 94 0.52 -10.95 -18.14
CA ASP A 94 -0.07 -9.84 -18.88
C ASP A 94 1.01 -8.91 -19.49
N ARG A 95 0.89 -8.65 -20.79
CA ARG A 95 1.85 -7.85 -21.56
C ARG A 95 2.00 -6.42 -21.05
N TYR A 96 0.91 -5.83 -20.56
CA TYR A 96 0.88 -4.47 -20.03
C TYR A 96 1.32 -4.44 -18.58
N LEU A 97 0.74 -5.30 -17.73
CA LEU A 97 0.96 -5.21 -16.28
C LEU A 97 2.41 -5.50 -15.87
N ARG A 98 3.10 -6.42 -16.54
CA ARG A 98 4.50 -6.77 -16.22
C ARG A 98 5.52 -5.62 -16.37
N ARG A 99 5.13 -4.51 -16.99
CA ARG A 99 5.97 -3.32 -17.16
C ARG A 99 5.74 -2.28 -16.06
N LEU A 100 4.77 -2.53 -15.18
CA LEU A 100 4.47 -1.64 -14.08
C LEU A 100 5.53 -1.78 -13.00
N GLU A 101 6.13 -0.67 -12.61
CA GLU A 101 7.02 -0.58 -11.45
C GLU A 101 6.24 -0.46 -10.13
N ALA A 102 4.95 -0.79 -10.16
CA ALA A 102 4.05 -0.57 -9.05
C ALA A 102 4.14 -1.66 -7.99
N MET A 103 3.88 -1.26 -6.75
CA MET A 103 3.73 -2.16 -5.61
C MET A 103 2.38 -1.95 -4.94
N MET A 104 1.86 -3.00 -4.33
CA MET A 104 0.58 -2.99 -3.63
C MET A 104 0.71 -3.71 -2.29
N ILE A 105 0.14 -3.13 -1.24
CA ILE A 105 -0.06 -3.81 0.04
C ILE A 105 -1.53 -4.15 0.17
N VAL A 106 -1.86 -5.39 0.53
CA VAL A 106 -3.23 -5.85 0.80
C VAL A 106 -3.25 -6.62 2.11
N ALA A 107 -4.35 -6.51 2.86
CA ALA A 107 -4.47 -7.21 4.14
C ALA A 107 -5.94 -7.56 4.46
N ASP A 108 -6.14 -8.69 5.10
CA ASP A 108 -7.40 -9.10 5.73
C ASP A 108 -7.20 -9.27 7.25
N ALA A 109 -8.15 -9.89 7.95
CA ALA A 109 -8.02 -10.15 9.39
C ALA A 109 -6.84 -11.09 9.75
N GLN A 110 -6.38 -11.93 8.81
CA GLN A 110 -5.40 -12.98 9.06
C GLN A 110 -4.01 -12.68 8.52
N VAL A 111 -3.90 -12.12 7.32
CA VAL A 111 -2.62 -11.97 6.60
C VAL A 111 -2.44 -10.58 6.00
N SER A 112 -1.20 -10.10 5.99
CA SER A 112 -0.78 -8.91 5.24
C SER A 112 0.18 -9.32 4.13
N LEU A 113 -0.01 -8.81 2.92
CA LEU A 113 0.79 -9.20 1.75
C LEU A 113 1.26 -7.98 0.98
N VAL A 114 2.48 -8.04 0.46
CA VAL A 114 3.05 -7.11 -0.50
C VAL A 114 3.14 -7.80 -1.85
N LEU A 115 2.54 -7.19 -2.87
CA LEU A 115 2.58 -7.63 -4.26
C LEU A 115 3.42 -6.67 -5.09
N THR A 116 4.23 -7.22 -5.99
CA THR A 116 5.12 -6.45 -6.87
C THR A 116 4.80 -6.71 -8.34
N GLY A 117 5.18 -5.77 -9.21
CA GLY A 117 5.04 -5.93 -10.66
C GLY A 117 5.82 -7.10 -11.29
N THR A 118 6.78 -7.67 -10.54
CA THR A 118 7.50 -8.90 -10.93
C THR A 118 6.71 -10.18 -10.66
N GLY A 119 5.56 -10.07 -9.99
CA GLY A 119 4.70 -11.21 -9.63
C GLY A 119 5.09 -11.88 -8.31
N ASP A 120 5.80 -11.17 -7.43
CA ASP A 120 6.11 -11.69 -6.09
C ASP A 120 4.95 -11.40 -5.13
N VAL A 121 4.72 -12.33 -4.20
CA VAL A 121 3.75 -12.19 -3.10
C VAL A 121 4.51 -12.47 -1.80
N LEU A 122 4.67 -11.44 -0.98
CA LEU A 122 5.54 -11.47 0.19
C LEU A 122 4.74 -11.11 1.44
N GLU A 123 4.90 -11.89 2.50
CA GLU A 123 4.42 -11.51 3.83
C GLU A 123 5.48 -10.65 4.52
N PRO A 124 5.12 -9.48 5.07
CA PRO A 124 6.10 -8.58 5.67
C PRO A 124 6.60 -9.09 7.02
N GLU A 125 7.91 -8.99 7.23
CA GLU A 125 8.52 -9.23 8.53
C GLU A 125 7.97 -8.27 9.60
N ALA A 126 7.74 -8.81 10.79
CA ALA A 126 7.14 -8.09 11.93
C ALA A 126 5.77 -7.45 11.64
N GLY A 127 5.08 -7.88 10.57
CA GLY A 127 3.75 -7.35 10.23
C GLY A 127 3.77 -5.90 9.73
N VAL A 128 4.92 -5.36 9.28
CA VAL A 128 5.05 -3.98 8.82
C VAL A 128 5.60 -3.90 7.40
N ALA A 129 4.89 -3.19 6.53
CA ALA A 129 5.31 -2.93 5.16
C ALA A 129 5.23 -1.44 4.84
N GLY A 130 6.16 -0.93 4.03
CA GLY A 130 6.13 0.42 3.50
C GLY A 130 6.50 0.43 2.02
N ILE A 131 5.72 1.13 1.20
CA ILE A 131 5.93 1.25 -0.25
C ILE A 131 5.74 2.72 -0.69
N GLY A 132 6.20 3.04 -1.90
CA GLY A 132 6.10 4.38 -2.47
C GLY A 132 7.25 5.30 -2.08
N SER A 133 7.13 6.59 -2.41
CA SER A 133 8.28 7.52 -2.41
C SER A 133 8.93 7.73 -1.04
N GLY A 134 8.14 7.74 0.04
CA GLY A 134 8.61 7.79 1.42
C GLY A 134 8.50 6.45 2.15
N GLY A 135 8.29 5.34 1.44
CA GLY A 135 7.97 4.03 2.02
C GLY A 135 9.01 3.54 3.04
N SER A 136 10.30 3.75 2.77
CA SER A 136 11.38 3.35 3.68
C SER A 136 11.43 4.17 4.97
N PHE A 137 11.10 5.47 4.90
CA PHE A 137 11.02 6.33 6.10
C PHE A 137 9.82 5.93 6.96
N ALA A 138 8.66 5.71 6.34
CA ALA A 138 7.46 5.26 7.03
C ALA A 138 7.66 3.86 7.64
N LEU A 139 8.30 2.93 6.92
CA LEU A 139 8.63 1.59 7.43
C LEU A 139 9.53 1.66 8.66
N ALA A 140 10.60 2.47 8.61
CA ALA A 140 11.52 2.62 9.74
C ALA A 140 10.81 3.22 10.97
N ALA A 141 10.00 4.26 10.75
CA ALA A 141 9.21 4.89 11.81
C ALA A 141 8.18 3.93 12.43
N ALA A 142 7.43 3.20 11.60
CA ALA A 142 6.45 2.22 12.05
C ALA A 142 7.11 1.10 12.87
N ARG A 143 8.25 0.56 12.40
CA ARG A 143 9.03 -0.46 13.14
C ARG A 143 9.48 0.04 14.50
N ALA A 144 9.96 1.27 14.60
CA ALA A 144 10.39 1.85 15.88
C ALA A 144 9.25 2.05 16.88
N LEU A 145 8.02 2.19 16.39
CA LEU A 145 6.82 2.41 17.21
C LEU A 145 6.12 1.11 17.63
N LEU A 146 6.46 -0.03 17.01
CA LEU A 146 5.79 -1.33 17.28
C LEU A 146 5.79 -1.70 18.76
N ASP A 147 6.90 -1.50 19.47
CA ASP A 147 7.01 -1.88 20.89
C ASP A 147 6.49 -0.80 21.87
N ARG A 148 5.93 0.30 21.33
CA ARG A 148 5.57 1.49 22.11
C ARG A 148 4.08 1.83 22.01
N GLU A 149 3.40 1.32 21.01
CA GLU A 149 1.99 1.58 20.73
C GLU A 149 1.33 0.27 20.30
N GLU A 150 0.10 0.05 20.77
CA GLU A 150 -0.68 -1.15 20.43
C GLU A 150 -1.71 -0.88 19.33
N ASN A 151 -2.14 0.37 19.17
CA ASN A 151 -3.09 0.74 18.13
C ASN A 151 -2.39 0.88 16.76
N PRO A 152 -2.63 -0.02 15.80
CA PRO A 152 -1.99 0.05 14.49
C PRO A 152 -2.33 1.33 13.73
N GLU A 153 -3.53 1.91 13.92
CA GLU A 153 -3.93 3.18 13.28
C GLU A 153 -3.03 4.33 13.73
N VAL A 154 -2.73 4.40 15.03
CA VAL A 154 -1.85 5.43 15.60
C VAL A 154 -0.44 5.28 15.01
N ILE A 155 0.07 4.04 14.92
CA ILE A 155 1.39 3.75 14.35
C ILE A 155 1.47 4.21 12.90
N VAL A 156 0.54 3.78 12.03
CA VAL A 156 0.60 4.11 10.60
C VAL A 156 0.46 5.61 10.34
N ARG A 157 -0.40 6.31 11.10
CA ARG A 157 -0.55 7.76 11.00
C ARG A 157 0.74 8.47 11.38
N ARG A 158 1.32 8.09 12.53
CA ARG A 158 2.57 8.69 13.00
C ARG A 158 3.75 8.40 12.07
N ALA A 159 3.79 7.21 11.48
CA ALA A 159 4.81 6.82 10.52
C ALA A 159 4.76 7.68 9.24
N ILE A 160 3.56 7.96 8.71
CA ILE A 160 3.41 8.86 7.56
C ILE A 160 3.78 10.30 7.92
N GLU A 161 3.41 10.80 9.10
CA GLU A 161 3.81 12.14 9.56
C GLU A 161 5.35 12.29 9.59
N ILE A 162 6.05 11.31 10.16
CA ILE A 162 7.52 11.30 10.20
C ILE A 162 8.09 11.23 8.78
N ALA A 163 7.50 10.41 7.90
CA ALA A 163 7.91 10.36 6.50
C ALA A 163 7.70 11.70 5.79
N ALA A 164 6.63 12.43 6.08
CA ALA A 164 6.34 13.76 5.51
C ALA A 164 7.30 14.85 5.98
N ASP A 165 7.94 14.68 7.14
CA ASP A 165 8.96 15.61 7.64
C ASP A 165 10.32 15.43 6.94
N ILE A 166 10.51 14.31 6.22
CA ILE A 166 11.80 13.92 5.62
C ILE A 166 11.70 13.86 4.08
N CYS A 167 10.64 13.22 3.57
CA CYS A 167 10.46 12.96 2.15
C CYS A 167 9.67 14.09 1.48
N VAL A 168 10.32 14.81 0.56
CA VAL A 168 9.70 15.88 -0.24
C VAL A 168 8.50 15.43 -1.10
N TYR A 169 8.33 14.11 -1.27
CA TYR A 169 7.25 13.50 -2.03
C TYR A 169 6.12 12.93 -1.16
N THR A 170 6.12 13.18 0.14
CA THR A 170 5.10 12.71 1.09
C THR A 170 4.52 13.91 1.83
N ASN A 171 3.20 13.98 1.98
CA ASN A 171 2.53 15.04 2.74
C ASN A 171 1.72 14.52 3.93
N ARG A 172 1.05 15.45 4.62
CA ARG A 172 0.20 15.17 5.79
C ARG A 172 -1.29 15.01 5.46
N ASN A 173 -1.65 14.84 4.19
CA ASN A 173 -3.02 14.50 3.80
C ASN A 173 -3.20 12.99 3.88
N ILE A 174 -3.36 12.49 5.11
CA ILE A 174 -3.32 11.07 5.43
C ILE A 174 -4.73 10.46 5.38
N VAL A 175 -4.87 9.36 4.64
CA VAL A 175 -6.03 8.46 4.71
C VAL A 175 -5.59 7.18 5.41
N VAL A 176 -6.43 6.68 6.31
CA VAL A 176 -6.20 5.41 7.01
C VAL A 176 -7.42 4.54 6.84
N GLU A 177 -7.19 3.25 6.57
CA GLU A 177 -8.21 2.20 6.66
C GLU A 177 -7.76 1.16 7.69
N THR A 178 -8.68 0.78 8.56
CA THR A 178 -8.43 -0.20 9.64
C THR A 178 -9.48 -1.30 9.59
N ILE A 179 -9.05 -2.55 9.69
CA ILE A 179 -9.91 -3.73 9.85
C ILE A 179 -9.39 -4.60 10.98
N GLY A 180 -10.25 -5.50 11.47
CA GLY A 180 -10.00 -6.28 12.66
C GLY A 180 -10.78 -5.74 13.85
N SER A 181 -10.82 -6.54 14.92
CA SER A 181 -11.53 -6.25 16.16
C SER A 181 -10.64 -5.52 17.15
#